data_AF-A0A4Y2HCK2-F1
#
_entry.id   AF-A0A4Y2HCK2-F1
#
_cell.length_a   1.000
_cell.length_b   1.000
_cell.length_c   1.000
_cell.angle_alpha   90.00
_cell.angle_beta   90.00
_cell.angle_gamma   90.00
#
_symmetry.space_group_name_H-M   'P 1'
#
loop_
_entity.id
_entity.type
_entity.pdbx_description
1 polymer ?
#
loop_
_entity_poly.entity_id
_entity_poly.type
_entity_poly.pdbx_seq_one_letter_code
_entity_poly.pdbx_strand_id
1 'polypeptide(L)'
;MDLAWSLTFWSDDLGAITCFLCHFSLIDYHSVNFAVTMANVGKRKAFSIEDTIKFIRNLQNGESQSAICKEFSLSKSTVATIWKNRDSIISAYEKNINGCKRLRKAEKENVEEALFKWFTLQRSKNFPITGAILQAKASELAELF
;
A
#
# COMPACT_ATOMS: atom_id res chain seq x y z
N MET A 1 25.13 8.76 61.92
CA MET A 1 24.19 9.12 60.86
C MET A 1 25.05 9.67 59.72
N ASP A 2 25.38 8.94 58.66
CA ASP A 2 24.82 7.71 58.12
C ASP A 2 25.91 6.80 57.52
N LEU A 3 25.49 5.54 57.33
CA LEU A 3 26.28 4.33 57.32
C LEU A 3 27.05 4.07 56.01
N ALA A 4 28.16 3.35 56.21
CA ALA A 4 29.01 2.72 55.22
C ALA A 4 28.28 1.88 54.18
N TRP A 5 28.86 1.79 52.98
CA TRP A 5 29.08 0.48 52.36
C TRP A 5 30.37 0.49 51.53
N SER A 6 31.40 -0.15 52.11
CA SER A 6 32.56 -0.68 51.40
C SER A 6 32.15 -2.02 50.81
N LEU A 7 32.45 -2.28 49.53
CA LEU A 7 32.94 -3.58 49.05
C LEU A 7 33.22 -3.52 47.54
N THR A 8 34.50 -3.64 47.21
CA THR A 8 35.02 -4.09 45.93
C THR A 8 34.50 -5.51 45.61
N PHE A 9 33.93 -5.72 44.42
CA PHE A 9 33.79 -7.06 43.84
C PHE A 9 34.06 -7.00 42.32
N TRP A 10 35.14 -7.66 41.92
CA TRP A 10 35.58 -7.88 40.55
C TRP A 10 34.60 -8.80 39.81
N SER A 11 34.38 -8.59 38.50
CA SER A 11 34.39 -9.69 37.52
C SER A 11 34.26 -9.14 36.10
N ASP A 12 35.18 -9.56 35.23
CA ASP A 12 35.01 -9.56 33.79
C ASP A 12 33.64 -10.14 33.41
N ASP A 13 32.75 -9.32 32.87
CA ASP A 13 31.45 -9.77 32.40
C ASP A 13 31.14 -9.11 31.06
N LEU A 14 31.73 -9.67 30.00
CA LEU A 14 31.33 -9.41 28.61
C LEU A 14 29.82 -9.66 28.39
N GLY A 15 29.14 -10.37 29.31
CA GLY A 15 27.68 -10.55 29.31
C GLY A 15 26.86 -9.33 29.75
N ALA A 16 27.42 -8.45 30.58
CA ALA A 16 26.72 -7.24 31.02
C ALA A 16 26.74 -6.14 29.94
N ILE A 17 27.82 -6.08 29.15
CA ILE A 17 27.97 -5.13 28.04
C ILE A 17 27.05 -5.51 26.87
N THR A 18 26.87 -6.80 26.57
CA THR A 18 25.91 -7.24 25.54
C THR A 18 24.46 -6.97 25.95
N CYS A 19 24.13 -7.06 27.24
CA CYS A 19 22.81 -6.69 27.75
C CYS A 19 22.55 -5.18 27.62
N PHE A 20 23.52 -4.33 27.97
CA PHE A 20 23.40 -2.87 27.81
C PHE A 20 23.36 -2.43 26.34
N LEU A 21 24.17 -3.02 25.47
CA LEU A 21 24.15 -2.72 24.03
C LEU A 21 22.85 -3.20 23.37
N CYS A 22 22.29 -4.34 23.80
CA CYS A 22 20.99 -4.82 23.29
C CYS A 22 19.82 -3.94 23.78
N HIS A 23 19.88 -3.41 25.01
CA HIS A 23 18.85 -2.51 25.52
C HIS A 23 18.94 -1.12 24.88
N PHE A 24 20.15 -0.60 24.66
CA PHE A 24 20.37 0.69 24.00
C PHE A 24 19.90 0.67 22.54
N SER A 25 20.29 -0.38 21.78
CA SER A 25 19.84 -0.55 20.40
C SER A 25 18.33 -0.87 20.27
N LEU A 26 17.70 -1.50 21.26
CA LEU A 26 16.24 -1.70 21.28
C LEU A 26 15.48 -0.40 21.59
N ILE A 27 16.00 0.45 22.49
CA ILE A 27 15.43 1.77 22.79
C ILE A 27 15.54 2.67 21.56
N ASP A 28 16.70 2.70 20.90
CA ASP A 28 16.90 3.47 19.66
C ASP A 28 15.96 2.98 18.55
N TYR A 29 15.82 1.66 18.38
CA TYR A 29 14.88 1.08 17.41
C TYR A 29 13.42 1.44 17.70
N HIS A 30 13.01 1.46 18.98
CA HIS A 30 11.65 1.81 19.36
C HIS A 30 11.39 3.33 19.22
N SER A 31 12.38 4.17 19.54
CA SER A 31 12.36 5.62 19.37
C SER A 31 12.27 6.02 17.88
N VAL A 32 13.07 5.39 17.03
CA VAL A 32 13.05 5.60 15.57
C VAL A 32 11.71 5.13 14.98
N ASN A 33 11.19 3.96 15.36
CA ASN A 33 9.87 3.52 14.91
C ASN A 33 8.75 4.45 15.37
N PHE A 34 8.80 4.94 16.61
CA PHE A 34 7.84 5.90 17.13
C PHE A 34 7.89 7.22 16.34
N ALA A 35 9.08 7.74 16.05
CA ALA A 35 9.27 8.94 15.24
C ALA A 35 8.78 8.76 13.79
N VAL A 36 9.10 7.62 13.15
CA VAL A 36 8.61 7.27 11.79
C VAL A 36 7.08 7.14 11.77
N THR A 37 6.49 6.57 12.81
CA THR A 37 5.03 6.46 12.94
C THR A 37 4.41 7.85 13.06
N MET A 38 4.94 8.71 13.93
CA MET A 38 4.49 10.10 14.14
C MET A 38 4.63 10.96 12.88
N ALA A 39 5.73 10.84 12.14
CA ALA A 39 5.96 11.61 10.90
C ALA A 39 5.01 11.23 9.74
N ASN A 40 4.38 10.06 9.83
CA ASN A 40 3.38 9.54 8.89
C ASN A 40 1.92 9.72 9.36
N VAL A 41 1.70 10.14 10.61
CA VAL A 41 0.35 10.47 11.11
C VAL A 41 -0.23 11.60 10.26
N GLY A 42 -1.36 11.32 9.59
CA GLY A 42 -2.08 12.28 8.75
C GLY A 42 -1.67 12.35 7.28
N LYS A 43 -0.55 11.73 6.87
CA LYS A 43 -0.17 11.65 5.45
C LYS A 43 -0.78 10.41 4.81
N ARG A 44 -1.69 10.59 3.86
CA ARG A 44 -2.26 9.47 3.09
C ARG A 44 -1.20 8.89 2.16
N LYS A 45 -0.68 7.69 2.49
CA LYS A 45 0.16 6.92 1.59
C LYS A 45 -0.71 6.36 0.45
N ALA A 46 -0.43 6.80 -0.78
CA ALA A 46 -1.12 6.33 -1.98
C ALA A 46 -0.42 5.07 -2.50
N PHE A 47 -1.12 3.93 -2.44
CA PHE A 47 -0.62 2.66 -2.96
C PHE A 47 -1.10 2.43 -4.39
N SER A 48 -0.26 1.73 -5.17
CA SER A 48 -0.68 1.17 -6.44
C SER A 48 -1.60 -0.04 -6.21
N ILE A 49 -2.42 -0.40 -7.21
CA ILE A 49 -3.22 -1.63 -7.15
C ILE A 49 -2.30 -2.85 -7.05
N GLU A 50 -1.13 -2.81 -7.71
CA GLU A 50 -0.11 -3.86 -7.68
C GLU A 50 0.41 -4.13 -6.26
N ASP A 51 0.79 -3.08 -5.53
CA ASP A 51 1.31 -3.22 -4.16
C ASP A 51 0.23 -3.73 -3.21
N THR A 52 -1.01 -3.31 -3.43
CA THR A 52 -2.17 -3.77 -2.68
C THR A 52 -2.45 -5.25 -2.92
N ILE A 53 -2.16 -5.78 -4.11
CA ILE A 53 -2.32 -7.21 -4.42
C ILE A 53 -1.18 -8.05 -3.88
N LYS A 54 0.06 -7.56 -3.91
CA LYS A 54 1.17 -8.21 -3.21
C LYS A 54 0.82 -8.41 -1.74
N PHE A 55 0.29 -7.37 -1.10
CA PHE A 55 -0.24 -7.44 0.26
C PHE A 55 -1.29 -8.55 0.44
N ILE A 56 -2.29 -8.63 -0.45
CA ILE A 56 -3.37 -9.63 -0.34
C ILE A 56 -2.79 -11.05 -0.49
N ARG A 57 -1.88 -11.26 -1.44
CA ARG A 57 -1.25 -12.56 -1.69
C ARG A 57 -0.42 -13.02 -0.50
N ASN A 58 0.36 -12.12 0.11
CA ASN A 58 1.14 -12.41 1.30
C ASN A 58 0.25 -12.87 2.47
N LEU A 59 -0.88 -12.19 2.70
CA LEU A 59 -1.86 -12.62 3.71
C LEU A 59 -2.49 -13.98 3.38
N GLN A 60 -2.78 -14.26 2.12
CA GLN A 60 -3.31 -15.56 1.69
C GLN A 60 -2.29 -16.69 1.86
N ASN A 61 -1.00 -16.38 1.71
CA ASN A 61 0.11 -17.32 1.92
C ASN A 61 0.40 -17.59 3.41
N GLY A 62 -0.35 -16.98 4.32
CA GLY A 62 -0.25 -17.22 5.76
C GLY A 62 0.69 -16.28 6.51
N GLU A 63 1.17 -15.19 5.89
CA GLU A 63 1.92 -14.18 6.61
C GLU A 63 1.05 -13.47 7.65
N SER A 64 1.64 -13.17 8.81
CA SER A 64 0.93 -12.46 9.86
C SER A 64 0.68 -11.00 9.48
N GLN A 65 -0.50 -10.47 9.82
CA GLN A 65 -0.81 -9.04 9.65
C GLN A 65 0.23 -8.12 10.29
N SER A 66 0.86 -8.54 11.40
CA SER A 66 1.90 -7.75 12.08
C SER A 66 3.19 -7.66 11.27
N ALA A 67 3.57 -8.69 10.51
CA ALA A 67 4.77 -8.65 9.68
C ALA A 67 4.57 -7.66 8.53
N ILE A 68 3.40 -7.75 7.89
CA ILE A 68 3.03 -6.90 6.76
C ILE A 68 2.85 -5.44 7.17
N CYS A 69 2.29 -5.17 8.36
CA CYS A 69 2.24 -3.79 8.90
C CYS A 69 3.64 -3.17 9.01
N LYS A 70 4.64 -3.96 9.44
CA LYS A 70 6.02 -3.49 9.59
C LYS A 70 6.67 -3.27 8.23
N GLU A 71 6.61 -4.27 7.35
CA GLU A 71 7.23 -4.23 6.02
C GLU A 71 6.70 -3.05 5.17
N PHE A 72 5.39 -2.86 5.15
CA PHE A 72 4.77 -1.80 4.34
C PHE A 72 4.58 -0.48 5.10
N SER A 73 4.99 -0.42 6.37
CA SER A 73 4.75 0.70 7.29
C SER A 73 3.28 1.15 7.30
N LEU A 74 2.38 0.18 7.45
CA LEU A 74 0.94 0.35 7.42
C LEU A 74 0.33 0.28 8.82
N SER A 75 -0.71 1.06 9.06
CA SER A 75 -1.52 0.88 10.25
C SER A 75 -2.37 -0.39 10.14
N LYS A 76 -2.65 -1.02 11.28
CA LYS A 76 -3.56 -2.17 11.35
C LYS A 76 -4.94 -1.88 10.74
N SER A 77 -5.42 -0.64 10.87
CA SER A 77 -6.69 -0.20 10.27
C SER A 77 -6.66 -0.23 8.74
N THR A 78 -5.56 0.20 8.11
CA THR A 78 -5.41 0.15 6.65
C THR A 78 -5.38 -1.29 6.15
N VAL A 79 -4.60 -2.16 6.79
CA VAL A 79 -4.52 -3.60 6.50
C VAL A 79 -5.91 -4.24 6.56
N ALA A 80 -6.68 -3.96 7.61
CA ALA A 80 -8.05 -4.47 7.75
C ALA A 80 -8.99 -3.99 6.63
N THR A 81 -8.93 -2.72 6.24
CA THR A 81 -9.75 -2.19 5.14
C THR A 81 -9.38 -2.82 3.80
N ILE A 82 -8.08 -2.99 3.52
CA ILE A 82 -7.62 -3.66 2.30
C ILE A 82 -8.13 -5.10 2.27
N TRP A 83 -8.01 -5.83 3.39
CA TRP A 83 -8.49 -7.21 3.48
C TRP A 83 -10.00 -7.35 3.27
N LYS A 84 -10.79 -6.41 3.78
CA LYS A 84 -12.24 -6.35 3.54
C LYS A 84 -12.59 -6.16 2.07
N ASN A 85 -11.84 -5.33 1.35
CA ASN A 85 -12.09 -5.00 -0.05
C ASN A 85 -11.32 -5.89 -1.06
N ARG A 86 -10.67 -6.96 -0.59
CA ARG A 86 -9.71 -7.76 -1.38
C ARG A 86 -10.29 -8.30 -2.69
N ASP A 87 -11.54 -8.77 -2.69
CA ASP A 87 -12.14 -9.40 -3.86
C ASP A 87 -12.37 -8.38 -4.99
N SER A 88 -12.78 -7.16 -4.64
CA SER A 88 -12.91 -6.05 -5.59
C SER A 88 -11.56 -5.61 -6.15
N ILE A 89 -10.51 -5.65 -5.34
CA ILE A 89 -9.14 -5.29 -5.75
C ILE A 89 -8.58 -6.34 -6.71
N ILE A 90 -8.77 -7.62 -6.42
CA ILE A 90 -8.35 -8.74 -7.29
C ILE A 90 -9.06 -8.65 -8.65
N SER A 91 -10.39 -8.53 -8.64
CA SER A 91 -11.17 -8.43 -9.89
C SER A 91 -10.75 -7.23 -10.75
N ALA A 92 -10.43 -6.10 -10.14
CA ALA A 92 -9.98 -4.93 -10.88
C ALA A 92 -8.59 -5.09 -11.50
N TYR A 93 -7.70 -5.85 -10.86
CA TYR A 93 -6.38 -6.15 -11.41
C TYR A 93 -6.43 -7.16 -12.55
N GLU A 94 -7.31 -8.17 -12.45
CA GLU A 94 -7.56 -9.12 -13.55
C GLU A 94 -8.05 -8.40 -14.82
N LYS A 95 -8.80 -7.30 -14.65
CA LYS A 95 -9.24 -6.41 -15.74
C LYS A 95 -8.11 -5.55 -16.35
N ASN A 96 -6.83 -5.84 -16.07
CA ASN A 96 -5.65 -5.15 -16.60
C ASN A 96 -5.62 -3.63 -16.31
N ILE A 97 -6.15 -3.21 -15.16
CA ILE A 97 -5.99 -1.82 -14.68
C ILE A 97 -4.60 -1.65 -14.05
N ASN A 98 -3.57 -1.84 -14.89
CA ASN A 98 -2.17 -1.85 -14.48
C ASN A 98 -1.72 -0.41 -14.22
N GLY A 99 -1.23 -0.11 -13.02
CA GLY A 99 -0.67 1.20 -12.64
C GLY A 99 -1.68 2.27 -12.20
N CYS A 100 -2.99 1.97 -12.15
CA CYS A 100 -3.95 2.91 -11.60
C CYS A 100 -3.90 2.89 -10.06
N LYS A 101 -3.96 4.06 -9.43
CA LYS A 101 -4.00 4.18 -7.95
C LYS A 101 -5.42 4.14 -7.38
N ARG A 102 -6.45 4.28 -8.22
CA ARG A 102 -7.85 4.40 -7.79
C ARG A 102 -8.77 3.66 -8.75
N LEU A 103 -9.61 2.78 -8.20
CA LEU A 103 -10.73 2.22 -8.93
C LEU A 103 -11.80 3.30 -9.08
N ARG A 104 -12.09 3.70 -10.31
CA ARG A 104 -13.26 4.50 -10.64
C ARG A 104 -14.23 3.61 -11.38
N LYS A 105 -15.50 3.65 -10.98
CA LYS A 105 -16.57 3.04 -11.75
C LYS A 105 -16.96 4.03 -12.84
N ALA A 106 -17.08 3.53 -14.08
CA ALA A 106 -17.70 4.26 -15.18
C ALA A 106 -19.14 4.60 -14.80
N GLU A 107 -19.57 5.84 -15.04
CA GLU A 107 -20.99 6.21 -14.85
C GLU A 107 -21.86 5.54 -15.92
N LYS A 108 -21.33 5.40 -17.14
CA LYS A 108 -21.99 4.76 -18.28
C LYS A 108 -21.09 3.66 -18.88
N GLU A 109 -21.02 2.52 -18.21
CA GLU A 109 -20.14 1.40 -18.57
C GLU A 109 -20.32 0.93 -20.03
N ASN A 110 -21.58 0.83 -20.50
CA ASN A 110 -21.87 0.43 -21.88
C ASN A 110 -21.32 1.43 -22.92
N VAL A 111 -21.45 2.73 -22.66
CA VAL A 111 -20.95 3.80 -23.53
C VAL A 111 -19.42 3.78 -23.56
N GLU A 112 -18.78 3.71 -22.39
CA GLU A 112 -17.31 3.66 -22.29
C GLU A 112 -16.74 2.41 -22.96
N GLU A 113 -17.38 1.25 -22.80
CA GLU A 113 -16.95 0.00 -23.43
C GLU A 113 -17.06 0.07 -24.97
N ALA A 114 -18.20 0.55 -25.49
CA ALA A 114 -18.40 0.70 -26.93
C ALA A 114 -17.39 1.71 -27.53
N LEU A 115 -17.16 2.82 -26.82
CA LEU A 115 -16.22 3.85 -27.23
C LEU A 115 -14.78 3.32 -27.26
N PHE A 116 -14.39 2.53 -26.24
CA PHE A 116 -13.06 1.93 -26.17
C PHE A 116 -12.81 0.92 -27.29
N LYS A 117 -13.80 0.07 -27.60
CA LYS A 117 -13.74 -0.86 -28.75
C LYS A 117 -13.56 -0.12 -30.07
N TRP A 118 -14.34 0.94 -30.28
CA TRP A 118 -14.24 1.78 -31.48
C TRP A 118 -12.87 2.47 -31.56
N PHE A 119 -12.39 3.06 -30.46
CA PHE A 119 -11.08 3.74 -30.40
C PHE A 119 -9.93 2.79 -30.75
N THR A 120 -9.94 1.59 -30.17
CA THR A 120 -8.92 0.56 -30.42
C THR A 120 -8.89 0.14 -31.89
N LEU A 121 -10.07 -0.03 -32.51
CA LEU A 121 -10.19 -0.35 -33.93
C LEU A 121 -9.68 0.77 -34.84
N GLN A 122 -9.91 2.03 -34.48
CA GLN A 122 -9.39 3.15 -35.26
C GLN A 122 -7.86 3.27 -35.12
N ARG A 123 -7.33 3.03 -33.91
CA ARG A 123 -5.89 3.03 -33.65
C ARG A 123 -5.16 1.88 -34.35
N SER A 124 -5.77 0.70 -34.48
CA SER A 124 -5.18 -0.41 -35.25
C SER A 124 -5.11 -0.13 -36.75
N LYS A 125 -5.90 0.83 -37.25
CA LYS A 125 -5.84 1.36 -38.61
C LYS A 125 -4.93 2.59 -38.75
N ASN A 126 -4.17 2.91 -37.70
CA ASN A 126 -3.27 4.06 -37.62
C ASN A 126 -3.95 5.43 -37.81
N PHE A 127 -5.26 5.55 -37.55
CA PHE A 127 -5.93 6.84 -37.61
C PHE A 127 -5.58 7.71 -36.39
N PRO A 128 -5.16 8.97 -36.59
CA PRO A 128 -4.96 9.91 -35.50
C PRO A 128 -6.33 10.38 -34.99
N ILE A 129 -6.70 9.96 -33.78
CA ILE A 129 -7.95 10.36 -33.13
C ILE A 129 -7.63 11.50 -32.16
N THR A 130 -8.22 12.67 -32.43
CA THR A 130 -8.18 13.83 -31.55
C THR A 130 -9.27 13.74 -30.49
N GLY A 131 -9.12 14.50 -29.40
CA GLY A 131 -10.10 14.54 -28.30
C GLY A 131 -11.51 14.94 -28.75
N ALA A 132 -11.61 15.85 -29.73
CA ALA A 132 -12.91 16.31 -30.26
C ALA A 132 -13.66 15.17 -30.99
N ILE A 133 -12.96 14.37 -31.79
CA ILE A 133 -13.56 13.21 -32.47
C ILE A 133 -14.02 12.17 -31.44
N LEU A 134 -13.20 11.94 -30.41
CA LEU A 134 -13.55 11.01 -29.33
C LEU A 134 -14.79 11.47 -28.56
N GLN A 135 -14.91 12.76 -28.27
CA GLN A 135 -16.08 13.35 -27.62
C GLN A 135 -17.33 13.23 -28.49
N ALA A 136 -17.25 13.56 -29.78
CA ALA A 136 -18.37 13.44 -30.70
C ALA A 136 -18.88 12.00 -30.76
N LYS A 137 -17.98 11.01 -30.83
CA LYS A 137 -18.35 9.60 -30.82
C LYS A 137 -18.96 9.16 -29.49
N ALA A 138 -18.45 9.69 -28.37
CA ALA A 138 -19.02 9.41 -27.05
C ALA A 138 -20.45 9.95 -26.93
N SER A 139 -20.73 11.15 -27.45
CA SER A 139 -22.09 11.71 -27.50
C SER A 139 -23.03 10.85 -28.35
N GLU A 140 -22.59 10.44 -29.55
CA GLU A 140 -23.37 9.55 -30.42
C GLU A 140 -23.70 8.22 -29.72
N LEU A 141 -22.72 7.60 -29.06
CA LEU A 141 -22.94 6.36 -28.31
C LEU A 141 -23.86 6.59 -27.10
N ALA A 142 -23.77 7.74 -26.44
CA ALA A 142 -24.62 8.08 -25.30
C ALA A 142 -26.10 8.29 -25.67
N GLU A 143 -26.42 8.51 -26.95
CA GLU A 143 -27.80 8.54 -27.46
C GLU A 143 -28.34 7.13 -27.77
N LEU A 144 -27.46 6.15 -27.95
CA LEU A 144 -27.81 4.77 -28.30
C LEU A 144 -28.03 3.87 -27.07
N PHE A 145 -27.59 4.29 -25.88
CA PHE A 145 -27.71 3.57 -24.61
C PHE A 145 -28.54 4.36 -23.60
#